data_AF-A0AAD5RCE0-F1
#
_entry.id   AF-A0AAD5RCE0-F1
#
_cell.length_a   1.000
_cell.length_b   1.000
_cell.length_c   1.000
_cell.angle_alpha   90.00
_cell.angle_beta   90.00
_cell.angle_gamma   90.00
#
_symmetry.space_group_name_H-M   'P 1'
#
loop_
_entity.id
_entity.type
_entity.pdbx_description
1 polymer ?
#
loop_
_entity_poly.entity_id
_entity_poly.type
_entity_poly.pdbx_seq_one_letter_code
_entity_poly.pdbx_strand_id
1 'polypeptide(L)'
;MSVKQLESDTGCHILIRGRGSVKDPRKEQRLRGQPGWGHLEEPLHVLVTAVDYNRAVCQQKLRLGVESVRHLLTPAHDDYKRCQLMQLAIINGTYRQAQGTSTNE
;
A
#
# COMPACT_ATOMS: atom_id res chain seq x y z
N MET A 1 0.83 8.68 -3.25
CA MET A 1 -0.26 8.32 -2.30
C MET A 1 0.25 7.26 -1.33
N SER A 2 0.03 7.37 -0.02
CA SER A 2 0.40 6.33 0.96
C SER A 2 -0.85 5.53 1.38
N VAL A 3 -0.68 4.36 2.00
CA VAL A 3 -1.83 3.57 2.51
C VAL A 3 -2.64 4.38 3.51
N LYS A 4 -1.98 5.09 4.44
CA LYS A 4 -2.68 5.96 5.41
C LYS A 4 -3.47 7.08 4.75
N GLN A 5 -2.94 7.68 3.68
CA GLN A 5 -3.68 8.68 2.92
C GLN A 5 -4.92 8.06 2.27
N LEU A 6 -4.75 6.89 1.64
CA LEU A 6 -5.84 6.16 1.02
C LEU A 6 -6.94 5.76 2.02
N GLU A 7 -6.57 5.34 3.23
CA GLU A 7 -7.51 5.08 4.31
C GLU A 7 -8.28 6.33 4.73
N SER A 8 -7.57 7.47 4.87
CA SER A 8 -8.19 8.77 5.20
C SER A 8 -9.16 9.24 4.12
N ASP A 9 -8.80 9.09 2.85
CA ASP A 9 -9.58 9.57 1.71
C ASP A 9 -10.83 8.70 1.48
N THR A 10 -10.72 7.39 1.70
CA THR A 10 -11.81 6.43 1.44
C THR A 10 -12.67 6.13 2.68
N GLY A 11 -12.19 6.48 3.87
CA GLY A 11 -12.82 6.11 5.14
C GLY A 11 -12.85 4.59 5.38
N CYS A 12 -11.96 3.85 4.72
CA CYS A 12 -11.79 2.40 4.87
C CYS A 12 -10.49 2.08 5.61
N HIS A 13 -10.43 0.91 6.22
CA HIS A 13 -9.19 0.29 6.68
C HIS A 13 -8.66 -0.67 5.61
N ILE A 14 -7.38 -0.55 5.29
CA ILE A 14 -6.74 -1.24 4.17
C ILE A 14 -5.53 -2.00 4.68
N LEU A 15 -5.58 -3.33 4.57
CA LEU A 15 -4.56 -4.24 5.08
C LEU A 15 -4.00 -5.10 3.95
N ILE A 16 -2.67 -5.15 3.82
CA ILE A 16 -1.99 -6.08 2.91
C ILE A 16 -1.78 -7.40 3.66
N ARG A 17 -2.27 -8.49 3.10
CA ARG A 17 -2.35 -9.83 3.71
C ARG A 17 -1.97 -10.91 2.68
N GLY A 18 -1.93 -12.17 3.08
CA GLY A 18 -1.44 -13.26 2.21
C GLY A 18 0.07 -13.50 2.29
N ARG A 19 0.52 -14.52 1.54
CA ARG A 19 1.94 -14.87 1.35
C ARG A 19 2.73 -13.71 0.75
N GLY A 20 3.90 -13.41 1.32
CA GLY A 20 4.77 -12.31 0.89
C GLY A 20 4.32 -10.93 1.38
N SER A 21 3.29 -10.83 2.22
CA SER A 21 2.88 -9.55 2.81
C SER A 21 3.89 -9.04 3.85
N VAL A 22 4.75 -9.91 4.39
CA VAL A 22 5.79 -9.53 5.35
C VAL A 22 7.11 -9.34 4.61
N LYS A 23 7.71 -8.15 4.75
CA LYS A 23 8.94 -7.77 4.03
C LYS A 23 10.10 -8.75 4.24
N ASP A 24 10.22 -9.34 5.43
CA ASP A 24 11.28 -10.31 5.75
C ASP A 24 10.70 -11.75 5.67
N PRO A 25 11.16 -12.58 4.71
CA PRO A 25 10.66 -13.94 4.54
C PRO A 25 10.99 -14.86 5.73
N ARG A 26 12.10 -14.63 6.44
CA ARG A 26 12.44 -15.41 7.64
C ARG A 26 11.47 -15.11 8.78
N LYS A 27 11.08 -13.84 8.91
CA LYS A 27 10.07 -13.43 9.88
C LYS A 27 8.69 -13.98 9.51
N GLU A 28 8.32 -13.94 8.23
CA GLU A 28 7.06 -14.49 7.73
C GLU A 28 6.91 -15.98 8.11
N GLN A 29 7.94 -16.78 7.85
CA GLN A 29 7.93 -18.21 8.15
C GLN A 29 7.77 -18.51 9.64
N ARG A 30 8.31 -17.66 10.52
CA ARG A 30 8.16 -17.79 11.98
C ARG A 30 6.77 -17.40 12.48
N LEU A 31 6.09 -16.49 11.78
CA LEU A 31 4.74 -16.02 12.13
C LEU A 31 3.66 -16.93 11.58
N ARG A 32 3.97 -17.74 10.57
CA ARG A 32 3.02 -18.70 10.00
C ARG A 32 2.51 -19.67 11.07
N GLY A 33 1.19 -19.85 11.13
CA GLY A 33 0.53 -20.69 12.13
C GLY A 33 0.33 -20.04 13.51
N GLN A 34 0.81 -18.83 13.73
CA GLN A 34 0.54 -18.07 14.96
C GLN A 34 -0.90 -17.49 14.94
N PRO A 35 -1.53 -17.30 16.11
CA PRO A 35 -2.82 -16.61 16.20
C PRO A 35 -2.78 -15.23 15.54
N GLY A 36 -3.76 -14.92 14.70
CA GLY A 36 -3.82 -13.66 13.93
C GLY A 36 -3.00 -13.62 12.63
N TRP A 37 -2.23 -14.67 12.33
CA TRP A 37 -1.39 -14.80 11.13
C TRP A 37 -1.82 -15.92 10.18
N GLY A 38 -3.04 -16.46 10.34
CA GLY A 38 -3.59 -17.49 9.46
C GLY A 38 -3.64 -17.07 7.98
N HIS A 39 -3.80 -15.77 7.71
CA HIS A 39 -3.80 -15.22 6.35
C HIS A 39 -2.49 -15.47 5.58
N LEU A 40 -1.38 -15.83 6.24
CA LEU A 40 -0.10 -16.10 5.57
C LEU A 40 -0.13 -17.37 4.70
N GLU A 41 -1.21 -18.15 4.73
CA GLU A 41 -1.37 -19.31 3.85
C GLU A 41 -2.10 -18.96 2.54
N GLU A 42 -2.82 -17.84 2.54
CA GLU A 42 -3.60 -17.35 1.42
C GLU A 42 -2.69 -16.68 0.36
N PRO A 43 -3.12 -16.55 -0.90
CA PRO A 43 -2.42 -15.72 -1.88
C PRO A 43 -2.29 -14.26 -1.42
N LEU A 44 -1.26 -13.54 -1.88
CA LEU A 44 -1.12 -12.10 -1.60
C LEU A 44 -2.40 -11.36 -2.00
N HIS A 45 -2.99 -10.62 -1.07
CA HIS A 45 -4.25 -9.92 -1.27
C HIS A 45 -4.34 -8.66 -0.40
N VAL A 46 -5.35 -7.83 -0.70
CA VAL A 46 -5.67 -6.64 0.07
C VAL A 46 -7.04 -6.83 0.70
N LEU A 47 -7.10 -6.71 2.03
CA LEU A 47 -8.34 -6.71 2.79
C LEU A 47 -8.79 -5.26 2.99
N VAL A 48 -9.99 -4.93 2.51
CA VAL A 48 -10.62 -3.62 2.67
C VAL A 48 -11.84 -3.77 3.58
N THR A 49 -11.85 -3.05 4.70
CA THR A 49 -12.94 -3.08 5.67
C THR A 49 -13.46 -1.66 5.91
N ALA A 50 -14.77 -1.48 5.99
CA ALA A 50 -15.39 -0.21 6.35
C ALA A 50 -16.27 -0.40 7.59
N VAL A 51 -16.22 0.56 8.50
CA VAL A 51 -17.04 0.59 9.71
C VAL A 51 -17.83 1.89 9.72
N ASP A 52 -19.15 1.78 9.83
CA ASP A 52 -20.07 2.90 9.88
C ASP A 52 -21.38 2.47 10.55
N TYR A 53 -22.20 3.43 10.98
CA TYR A 53 -23.50 3.17 11.61
C TYR A 53 -24.57 2.74 10.60
N ASN A 54 -24.39 3.09 9.32
CA ASN A 54 -25.34 2.80 8.26
C ASN A 54 -24.72 1.85 7.21
N ARG A 55 -25.40 0.74 6.93
CA ARG A 55 -25.01 -0.24 5.92
C ARG A 55 -24.83 0.37 4.52
N ALA A 56 -25.69 1.31 4.14
CA ALA A 56 -25.60 1.97 2.84
C ALA A 56 -24.31 2.82 2.73
N VAL A 57 -23.92 3.49 3.81
CA VAL A 57 -22.69 4.27 3.89
C VAL A 57 -21.47 3.34 3.85
N CYS A 58 -21.48 2.23 4.59
CA CYS A 58 -20.43 1.21 4.50
C CYS A 58 -20.25 0.68 3.08
N GLN A 59 -21.34 0.38 2.38
CA GLN A 59 -21.29 -0.13 1.01
C GLN A 59 -20.68 0.90 0.05
N GLN A 60 -21.02 2.18 0.22
CA GLN A 60 -20.43 3.26 -0.58
C GLN A 60 -18.93 3.41 -0.31
N LYS A 61 -18.52 3.44 0.97
CA LYS A 61 -17.10 3.50 1.36
C LYS A 61 -16.32 2.31 0.78
N LEU A 62 -16.85 1.09 0.93
CA LEU A 62 -16.22 -0.13 0.39
C LEU A 62 -16.06 -0.06 -1.12
N ARG A 63 -17.08 0.42 -1.84
CA ARG A 63 -17.00 0.58 -3.30
C ARG A 63 -15.85 1.52 -3.69
N LEU A 64 -15.78 2.69 -3.05
CA LEU A 64 -14.72 3.68 -3.28
C LEU A 64 -13.34 3.11 -2.91
N GLY A 65 -13.22 2.45 -1.76
CA GLY A 65 -12.00 1.82 -1.32
C GLY A 65 -11.49 0.75 -2.29
N VAL A 66 -12.38 -0.12 -2.77
CA VAL A 66 -12.05 -1.17 -3.73
C VAL A 66 -11.65 -0.58 -5.09
N GLU A 67 -12.36 0.43 -5.60
CA GLU A 67 -12.00 1.10 -6.85
C GLU A 67 -10.60 1.75 -6.77
N SER A 68 -10.31 2.48 -5.69
CA SER A 68 -9.01 3.12 -5.50
C SER A 68 -7.87 2.10 -5.36
N VAL A 69 -8.07 1.01 -4.61
CA VAL A 69 -7.09 -0.07 -4.50
C VAL A 69 -6.86 -0.73 -5.86
N ARG A 70 -7.92 -1.03 -6.61
CA ARG A 70 -7.79 -1.60 -7.97
C ARG A 70 -6.98 -0.70 -8.89
N HIS A 71 -7.18 0.62 -8.80
CA HIS A 71 -6.42 1.55 -9.62
C HIS A 71 -4.92 1.49 -9.31
N LEU A 72 -4.54 1.33 -8.04
CA LEU A 72 -3.15 1.20 -7.59
C LEU A 72 -2.50 -0.14 -7.97
N LEU A 73 -3.29 -1.20 -8.16
CA LEU A 73 -2.80 -2.51 -8.59
C LEU A 73 -2.48 -2.58 -10.09
N THR A 74 -2.88 -1.57 -10.86
CA THR A 74 -2.52 -1.44 -12.28
C THR A 74 -1.16 -0.75 -12.39
N PRO A 75 -0.18 -1.30 -13.13
CA PRO A 75 1.19 -0.79 -13.22
C PRO A 75 1.35 0.52 -14.05
N ALA A 76 0.33 1.37 -14.09
CA ALA A 76 0.33 2.64 -14.82
C ALA A 76 0.83 3.84 -13.98
N HIS A 77 1.05 3.66 -12.67
CA HIS A 77 1.29 4.76 -11.72
C HIS A 77 2.76 4.97 -11.37
N ASP A 78 3.59 5.24 -12.38
CA ASP A 78 5.02 5.49 -12.15
C ASP A 78 5.28 6.76 -11.33
N ASP A 79 4.40 7.75 -11.39
CA ASP A 79 4.55 9.01 -10.65
C ASP A 79 4.39 8.81 -9.14
N TYR A 80 3.43 8.01 -8.68
CA TYR A 80 3.28 7.74 -7.25
C TYR A 80 4.50 7.00 -6.71
N LYS A 81 5.00 6.01 -7.45
CA LYS A 81 6.20 5.26 -7.10
C LYS A 81 7.42 6.19 -7.03
N ARG A 82 7.59 7.07 -8.03
CA ARG A 82 8.68 8.06 -8.08
C ARG A 82 8.65 8.99 -6.87
N CYS A 83 7.49 9.57 -6.57
CA CYS A 83 7.31 10.45 -5.41
C CYS A 83 7.61 9.72 -4.09
N GLN A 84 7.13 8.49 -3.91
CA GLN A 84 7.40 7.70 -2.71
C GLN A 84 8.88 7.37 -2.56
N LEU A 85 9.57 6.95 -3.63
CA LEU A 85 11.00 6.64 -3.60
C LEU A 85 11.84 7.89 -3.31
N MET A 86 11.46 9.03 -3.88
CA MET A 86 12.09 10.32 -3.58
C MET A 86 11.92 10.67 -2.10
N GLN A 87 10.69 10.63 -1.57
CA GLN A 87 10.41 10.91 -0.16
C GLN A 87 11.19 9.95 0.76
N LEU A 88 11.24 8.66 0.43
CA LEU A 88 11.99 7.67 1.19
C LEU A 88 13.50 7.98 1.19
N ALA A 89 14.07 8.36 0.04
CA ALA A 89 15.48 8.72 -0.05
C ALA A 89 15.82 9.99 0.75
N ILE A 90 14.89 10.96 0.81
CA ILE A 90 15.03 12.15 1.65
C ILE A 90 15.03 11.75 3.13
N ILE A 91 14.07 10.92 3.56
CA ILE A 91 13.97 10.43 4.95
C ILE A 91 15.25 9.68 5.37
N ASN A 92 15.82 8.88 4.47
CA ASN A 92 17.02 8.10 4.74
C ASN A 92 18.33 8.91 4.54
N GLY A 93 18.28 10.16 4.08
CA GLY A 93 19.46 10.96 3.77
C GLY A 93 20.26 10.47 2.56
N THR A 94 19.70 9.59 1.73
CA THR A 94 20.35 9.03 0.53
C THR A 94 19.90 9.69 -0.76
N TYR A 95 19.14 10.79 -0.68
CA TYR A 95 18.64 11.51 -1.85
C TYR A 95 19.79 12.14 -2.64
N ARG A 96 19.86 11.83 -3.93
CA ARG A 96 20.78 12.45 -4.88
C ARG A 96 19.96 13.26 -5.86
N GLN A 97 20.15 14.58 -5.87
CA GLN A 97 19.60 15.40 -6.96
C GLN A 97 20.23 14.90 -8.26
N ALA A 98 19.40 14.59 -9.25
CA ALA A 98 19.89 14.37 -10.59
C ALA A 98 20.52 15.69 -11.04
N GLN A 99 21.85 15.78 -10.96
CA GLN A 99 22.61 16.84 -11.59
C GLN A 99 22.26 16.74 -13.07
N GLY A 100 21.46 17.69 -13.55
CA GLY A 100 21.18 17.81 -14.97
C GLY A 100 22.53 17.92 -15.67
N THR A 101 22.80 17.00 -16.59
CA THR A 101 23.87 17.20 -17.56
C THR A 101 23.49 18.43 -18.38
N SER A 102 23.92 19.61 -17.94
CA SER A 102 24.15 20.75 -18.81
C SER A 102 25.29 20.34 -19.73
N THR A 103 24.94 19.64 -20.82
CA THR A 103 25.74 19.64 -22.04
C THR A 103 25.87 21.09 -22.48
N ASN A 104 26.97 21.72 -22.10
CA ASN A 104 27.45 22.92 -22.77
C ASN A 104 27.90 22.47 -24.17
N GLU A 105 27.15 22.89 -25.19
CA GLU A 105 27.66 23.07 -26.54
C GLU A 105 28.62 24.27 -26.60
#